data_AF-A0A7Y4TIT8-F1
#
_entry.id   AF-A0A7Y4TIT8-F1
#
_cell.length_a   1.000
_cell.length_b   1.000
_cell.length_c   1.000
_cell.angle_alpha   90.00
_cell.angle_beta   90.00
_cell.angle_gamma   90.00
#
_symmetry.space_group_name_H-M   'P 1'
#
loop_
_entity.id
_entity.type
_entity.pdbx_description
1 polymer ?
#
loop_
_entity_poly.entity_id
_entity_poly.type
_entity_poly.pdbx_seq_one_letter_code
_entity_poly.pdbx_strand_id
1 'polypeptide(L)'
;MSTARELGEHALIARILQRLRPRSFVVVGPGDDAAVVAPEPRTLDALTMDALVEGVHFDRRFVDAASVGHRLLAVSLSDLAAMGARPRVALLSLALPDSLEASWLDGMLDGLLALADAHGVALVGGNITRSPGPLLLDLAATGSVRPRRVLVRSGARPG
;
A
#
# COMPACT_ATOMS: atom_id res chain seq x y z
N MET A 1 9.02 -9.62 22.46
CA MET A 1 8.14 -9.75 21.28
C MET A 1 9.00 -10.31 20.16
N SER A 2 8.43 -10.99 19.17
CA SER A 2 9.25 -11.63 18.12
C SER A 2 9.63 -10.63 17.04
N THR A 3 10.89 -10.67 16.60
CA THR A 3 11.40 -9.80 15.53
C THR A 3 11.18 -10.41 14.13
N ALA A 4 11.33 -9.61 13.09
CA ALA A 4 11.26 -10.05 11.70
C ALA A 4 12.24 -11.18 11.40
N ARG A 5 13.45 -11.12 11.98
CA ARG A 5 14.45 -12.19 11.88
C ARG A 5 13.99 -13.50 12.51
N GLU A 6 13.38 -13.44 13.69
CA GLU A 6 12.94 -14.64 14.43
C GLU A 6 11.74 -15.32 13.77
N LEU A 7 10.82 -14.54 13.19
CA LEU A 7 9.65 -15.08 12.49
C LEU A 7 10.02 -15.66 11.12
N GLY A 8 10.94 -15.01 10.42
CA GLY A 8 11.25 -15.35 9.03
C GLY A 8 10.13 -14.93 8.05
N GLU A 9 10.44 -15.03 6.76
CA GLU A 9 9.62 -14.48 5.68
C GLU A 9 8.24 -15.12 5.58
N HIS A 10 8.16 -16.46 5.53
CA HIS A 10 6.89 -17.18 5.41
C HIS A 10 5.89 -16.84 6.53
N ALA A 11 6.37 -16.70 7.77
CA ALA A 11 5.51 -16.35 8.90
C ALA A 11 5.01 -14.91 8.81
N LEU A 12 5.85 -13.97 8.35
CA LEU A 12 5.47 -12.57 8.11
C LEU A 12 4.42 -12.45 7.00
N ILE A 13 4.62 -13.18 5.89
CA ILE A 13 3.64 -13.25 4.79
C ILE A 13 2.31 -13.78 5.33
N ALA A 14 2.30 -14.93 6.01
CA ALA A 14 1.08 -15.51 6.58
C ALA A 14 0.35 -14.51 7.51
N ARG A 15 1.11 -13.76 8.31
CA ARG A 15 0.59 -12.70 9.19
C ARG A 15 -0.14 -11.59 8.43
N ILE A 16 0.41 -11.13 7.31
CA ILE A 16 -0.22 -10.13 6.44
C ILE A 16 -1.49 -10.73 5.83
N LEU A 17 -1.38 -11.93 5.24
CA LEU A 17 -2.49 -12.58 4.52
C LEU A 17 -3.72 -12.79 5.39
N GLN A 18 -3.54 -13.15 6.66
CA GLN A 18 -4.64 -13.34 7.62
C GLN A 18 -5.49 -12.08 7.87
N ARG A 19 -4.97 -10.91 7.51
CA ARG A 19 -5.62 -9.61 7.77
C ARG A 19 -6.26 -9.02 6.53
N LEU A 20 -6.00 -9.59 5.35
CA LEU A 20 -6.53 -9.08 4.09
C LEU A 20 -7.98 -9.52 3.92
N ARG A 21 -8.81 -8.60 3.43
CA ARG A 21 -10.21 -8.89 3.09
C ARG A 21 -10.36 -9.02 1.58
N PRO A 22 -11.01 -10.10 1.09
CA PRO A 22 -11.26 -10.26 -0.33
C PRO A 22 -12.22 -9.18 -0.86
N ARG A 23 -12.02 -8.75 -2.10
CA ARG A 23 -12.95 -7.88 -2.84
C ARG A 23 -13.40 -8.60 -4.10
N SER A 24 -14.66 -8.44 -4.49
CA SER A 24 -15.27 -9.18 -5.61
C SER A 24 -14.60 -8.97 -6.97
N PHE A 25 -13.89 -7.86 -7.15
CA PHE A 25 -13.17 -7.55 -8.39
C PHE A 25 -11.74 -8.14 -8.41
N VAL A 26 -11.30 -8.79 -7.33
CA VAL A 26 -10.03 -9.53 -7.26
C VAL A 26 -10.31 -10.98 -7.65
N VAL A 27 -9.83 -11.40 -8.82
CA VAL A 27 -10.04 -12.74 -9.39
C VAL A 27 -9.04 -13.74 -8.81
N VAL A 28 -7.77 -13.33 -8.71
CA VAL A 28 -6.70 -14.06 -8.03
C VAL A 28 -6.12 -13.11 -6.99
N GLY A 29 -6.22 -13.48 -5.72
CA GLY A 29 -5.70 -12.70 -4.61
C GLY A 29 -4.25 -13.05 -4.26
N PRO A 30 -3.74 -12.49 -3.15
CA PRO A 30 -2.43 -12.86 -2.63
C PRO A 30 -2.34 -14.36 -2.30
N GLY A 31 -1.19 -14.98 -2.55
CA GLY A 31 -0.95 -16.41 -2.33
C GLY A 31 -0.57 -17.19 -3.60
N ASP A 32 -0.61 -16.52 -4.75
CA ASP A 32 -0.12 -16.99 -6.04
C ASP A 32 0.97 -16.03 -6.57
N ASP A 33 1.56 -16.31 -7.73
CA ASP A 33 2.67 -15.54 -8.31
C ASP A 33 2.28 -14.08 -8.66
N ALA A 34 1.01 -13.84 -8.94
CA ALA A 34 0.49 -12.51 -9.25
C ALA A 34 -0.99 -12.36 -8.89
N ALA A 35 -1.37 -11.15 -8.49
CA ALA A 35 -2.77 -10.79 -8.37
C ALA A 35 -3.40 -10.60 -9.76
N VAL A 36 -4.62 -11.10 -9.94
CA VAL A 36 -5.44 -10.88 -11.14
C VAL A 36 -6.67 -10.09 -10.74
N VAL A 37 -6.88 -8.94 -11.38
CA VAL A 37 -7.94 -8.00 -11.02
C VAL A 37 -8.80 -7.69 -12.24
N ALA A 38 -10.12 -7.78 -12.09
CA ALA A 38 -11.04 -7.38 -13.14
C ALA A 38 -10.95 -5.86 -13.38
N PRO A 39 -10.78 -5.38 -14.63
CA PRO A 39 -10.78 -3.96 -14.92
C PRO A 39 -12.18 -3.37 -14.71
N GLU A 40 -12.25 -2.08 -14.34
CA GLU A 40 -13.53 -1.40 -14.30
C GLU A 40 -13.98 -1.04 -15.74
N PRO A 41 -15.22 -1.37 -16.14
CA PRO A 41 -15.67 -1.10 -17.50
C PRO A 41 -15.66 0.39 -17.85
N ARG A 42 -15.18 0.71 -19.05
CA ARG A 42 -15.18 2.08 -19.62
C ARG A 42 -14.37 3.10 -18.83
N THR A 43 -13.36 2.64 -18.08
CA THR A 43 -12.37 3.48 -17.41
C THR A 43 -10.97 3.24 -17.96
N LEU A 44 -10.06 4.12 -17.61
CA LEU A 44 -8.61 3.94 -17.72
C LEU A 44 -8.07 3.63 -16.33
N ASP A 45 -6.92 2.96 -16.28
CA ASP A 45 -6.17 2.78 -15.03
C ASP A 45 -5.17 3.93 -14.86
N ALA A 46 -5.21 4.57 -13.71
CA ALA A 46 -4.18 5.47 -13.21
C ALA A 46 -3.30 4.68 -12.24
N LEU A 47 -1.99 4.79 -12.40
CA LEU A 47 -1.01 4.08 -11.59
C LEU A 47 -0.12 5.11 -10.89
N THR A 48 0.14 4.91 -9.61
CA THR A 48 1.10 5.69 -8.84
C THR A 48 1.85 4.78 -7.85
N MET A 49 2.95 5.28 -7.31
CA MET A 49 3.77 4.55 -6.37
C MET A 49 4.57 5.52 -5.52
N ASP A 50 4.61 5.27 -4.21
CA ASP A 50 5.34 6.07 -3.25
C ASP A 50 6.06 5.20 -2.23
N ALA A 51 7.21 5.70 -1.77
CA ALA A 51 8.02 5.04 -0.75
C ALA A 51 8.18 5.92 0.49
N LEU A 52 8.07 5.30 1.66
CA LEU A 52 8.45 5.87 2.96
C LEU A 52 9.68 5.15 3.49
N VAL A 53 10.76 5.90 3.65
CA VAL A 53 12.03 5.44 4.20
C VAL A 53 12.20 5.99 5.63
N GLU A 54 12.45 5.11 6.60
CA GLU A 54 12.76 5.49 7.97
C GLU A 54 14.04 6.37 8.01
N GLY A 55 13.99 7.44 8.80
CA GLY A 55 15.05 8.46 8.88
C GLY A 55 14.98 9.54 7.78
N VAL A 56 14.12 9.36 6.77
CA VAL A 56 13.86 10.37 5.73
C VAL A 56 12.43 10.90 5.83
N HIS A 57 11.45 9.99 5.88
CA HIS A 57 10.03 10.33 5.83
C HIS A 57 9.35 10.24 7.19
N PHE A 58 9.83 9.35 8.06
CA PHE A 58 9.31 9.11 9.40
C PHE A 58 10.41 8.59 10.33
N ASP A 59 10.13 8.60 11.63
CA ASP A 59 10.99 8.06 12.67
C ASP A 59 10.13 7.32 13.70
N ARG A 60 10.39 6.02 13.90
CA ARG A 60 9.58 5.15 14.77
C ARG A 60 9.65 5.52 16.24
N ARG A 61 10.58 6.41 16.64
CA ARG A 61 10.66 6.94 18.01
C ARG A 61 9.59 8.00 18.28
N PHE A 62 9.08 8.65 17.24
CA PHE A 62 8.19 9.80 17.34
C PHE A 62 6.83 9.57 16.68
N VAL A 63 6.74 8.63 15.73
CA VAL A 63 5.51 8.34 14.99
C VAL A 63 5.12 6.89 15.25
N ASP A 64 3.87 6.69 15.69
CA ASP A 64 3.34 5.35 15.91
C ASP A 64 3.16 4.59 14.58
N ALA A 65 3.15 3.26 14.65
CA ALA A 65 3.11 2.41 13.48
C ALA A 65 1.85 2.62 12.64
N ALA A 66 0.67 2.78 13.28
CA ALA A 66 -0.59 2.96 12.57
C ALA A 66 -0.62 4.27 11.78
N SER A 67 -0.10 5.36 12.34
CA SER A 67 0.08 6.62 11.62
C SER A 67 1.01 6.48 10.41
N VAL A 68 2.09 5.70 10.52
CA VAL A 68 2.97 5.39 9.38
C VAL A 68 2.22 4.60 8.31
N GLY A 69 1.45 3.58 8.68
CA GLY A 69 0.67 2.77 7.74
C GLY A 69 -0.44 3.55 7.04
N HIS A 70 -1.15 4.41 7.79
CA HIS A 70 -2.13 5.33 7.22
C HIS A 70 -1.45 6.24 6.18
N ARG A 71 -0.33 6.87 6.54
CA ARG A 71 0.41 7.76 5.64
C ARG A 71 0.88 7.04 4.38
N LEU A 72 1.38 5.82 4.51
CA LEU A 72 1.89 5.02 3.39
C LEU A 72 0.86 4.90 2.27
N LEU A 73 -0.39 4.60 2.61
CA LEU A 73 -1.46 4.56 1.61
C LEU A 73 -1.96 5.97 1.24
N ALA A 74 -2.09 6.88 2.21
CA ALA A 74 -2.66 8.21 1.99
C ALA A 74 -1.93 9.04 0.92
N VAL A 75 -0.59 8.92 0.82
CA VAL A 75 0.19 9.63 -0.21
C VAL A 75 -0.23 9.17 -1.60
N SER A 76 -0.26 7.86 -1.86
CA SER A 76 -0.69 7.34 -3.16
C SER A 76 -2.18 7.58 -3.44
N LEU A 77 -3.04 7.61 -2.42
CA LEU A 77 -4.44 8.02 -2.60
C LEU A 77 -4.57 9.49 -2.98
N SER A 78 -3.71 10.36 -2.44
CA SER A 78 -3.67 11.79 -2.80
C SER A 78 -3.31 11.96 -4.28
N ASP A 79 -2.33 11.21 -4.78
CA ASP A 79 -1.96 11.23 -6.20
C ASP A 79 -3.10 10.77 -7.12
N LEU A 80 -3.77 9.66 -6.77
CA LEU A 80 -4.93 9.19 -7.51
C LEU A 80 -6.07 10.22 -7.51
N ALA A 81 -6.34 10.84 -6.36
CA ALA A 81 -7.34 11.89 -6.24
C ALA A 81 -6.99 13.11 -7.11
N ALA A 82 -5.73 13.52 -7.16
CA ALA A 82 -5.26 14.62 -8.01
C ALA A 82 -5.45 14.35 -9.52
N MET A 83 -5.47 13.07 -9.93
CA MET A 83 -5.74 12.64 -11.30
C MET A 83 -7.23 12.41 -11.60
N GLY A 84 -8.11 12.60 -10.60
CA GLY A 84 -9.54 12.30 -10.71
C GLY A 84 -9.87 10.81 -10.71
N ALA A 85 -8.94 9.96 -10.28
CA ALA A 85 -9.09 8.52 -10.24
C ALA A 85 -9.71 8.05 -8.92
N ARG A 86 -10.57 7.04 -8.99
CA ARG A 86 -11.08 6.32 -7.83
C ARG A 86 -10.12 5.18 -7.47
N PRO A 87 -9.53 5.16 -6.27
CA PRO A 87 -8.63 4.09 -5.85
C PRO A 87 -9.28 2.70 -5.90
N ARG A 88 -8.51 1.67 -6.24
CA ARG A 88 -9.00 0.29 -6.36
C ARG A 88 -8.08 -0.75 -5.75
N VAL A 89 -6.79 -0.68 -6.04
CA VAL A 89 -5.83 -1.75 -5.72
C VAL A 89 -4.56 -1.15 -5.16
N ALA A 90 -3.93 -1.85 -4.23
CA ALA A 90 -2.58 -1.59 -3.76
C ALA A 90 -1.73 -2.88 -3.74
N LEU A 91 -0.43 -2.72 -3.95
CA LEU A 91 0.61 -3.71 -3.73
C LEU A 91 1.61 -3.14 -2.72
N LEU A 92 1.98 -3.94 -1.72
CA LEU A 92 2.86 -3.50 -0.62
C LEU A 92 4.22 -4.19 -0.69
N SER A 93 5.28 -3.42 -0.90
CA SER A 93 6.67 -3.89 -0.87
C SER A 93 7.35 -3.43 0.42
N LEU A 94 7.97 -4.35 1.14
CA LEU A 94 8.58 -4.11 2.44
C LEU A 94 10.05 -4.57 2.44
N ALA A 95 10.96 -3.67 2.78
CA ALA A 95 12.34 -4.02 3.13
C ALA A 95 12.53 -3.83 4.64
N LEU A 96 12.62 -4.95 5.35
CA LEU A 96 12.54 -4.99 6.81
C LEU A 96 13.93 -5.16 7.44
N PRO A 97 14.31 -4.30 8.41
CA PRO A 97 15.45 -4.56 9.27
C PRO A 97 15.20 -5.80 10.13
N ASP A 98 16.25 -6.58 10.38
CA ASP A 98 16.17 -7.81 11.20
C ASP A 98 15.57 -7.57 12.59
N SER A 99 15.83 -6.39 13.17
CA SER A 99 15.37 -5.98 14.49
C SER A 99 13.95 -5.43 14.53
N LEU A 100 13.22 -5.39 13.39
CA LEU A 100 11.86 -4.89 13.38
C LEU A 100 10.94 -5.82 14.18
N GLU A 101 10.29 -5.28 15.20
CA GLU A 101 9.29 -6.00 15.99
C GLU A 101 8.05 -6.33 15.14
N ALA A 102 7.57 -7.58 15.24
CA ALA A 102 6.39 -8.02 14.49
C ALA A 102 5.11 -7.28 14.89
N SER A 103 5.04 -6.75 16.11
CA SER A 103 3.93 -5.90 16.57
C SER A 103 3.93 -4.52 15.94
N TRP A 104 5.12 -4.00 15.59
CA TRP A 104 5.21 -2.76 14.84
C TRP A 104 4.63 -2.94 13.44
N LEU A 105 4.99 -4.05 12.76
CA LEU A 105 4.39 -4.42 11.48
C LEU A 105 2.86 -4.53 11.61
N ASP A 106 2.36 -5.13 12.69
CA ASP A 106 0.93 -5.25 12.91
C ASP A 106 0.23 -3.89 13.01
N GLY A 107 0.77 -2.98 13.84
CA GLY A 107 0.20 -1.65 13.99
C GLY A 107 0.24 -0.85 12.69
N MET A 108 1.31 -0.99 11.89
CA MET A 108 1.39 -0.37 10.56
C MET A 108 0.28 -0.88 9.63
N LEU A 109 0.08 -2.20 9.58
CA LEU A 109 -1.01 -2.79 8.80
C LEU A 109 -2.39 -2.35 9.32
N ASP A 110 -2.57 -2.09 10.62
CA ASP A 110 -3.87 -1.60 11.15
C ASP A 110 -4.23 -0.25 10.53
N GLY A 111 -3.29 0.69 10.55
CA GLY A 111 -3.51 2.02 9.96
C GLY A 111 -3.71 1.98 8.44
N LEU A 112 -2.92 1.15 7.75
CA LEU A 112 -3.02 0.98 6.30
C LEU A 112 -4.37 0.37 5.90
N LEU A 113 -4.76 -0.73 6.53
CA LEU A 113 -5.97 -1.48 6.17
C LEU A 113 -7.24 -0.72 6.58
N ALA A 114 -7.22 0.02 7.70
CA ALA A 114 -8.34 0.89 8.06
C ALA A 114 -8.62 1.95 6.99
N LEU A 115 -7.56 2.58 6.45
CA LEU A 115 -7.71 3.55 5.36
C LEU A 115 -8.10 2.87 4.04
N ALA A 116 -7.52 1.70 3.74
CA ALA A 116 -7.88 0.91 2.56
C ALA A 116 -9.37 0.56 2.56
N ASP A 117 -9.90 0.14 3.72
CA ASP A 117 -11.31 -0.18 3.88
C ASP A 117 -12.20 1.05 3.69
N ALA A 118 -11.82 2.20 4.26
CA ALA A 118 -12.55 3.46 4.11
C ALA A 118 -12.64 3.93 2.63
N HIS A 119 -11.62 3.66 1.82
CA HIS A 119 -11.58 4.07 0.40
C HIS A 119 -11.90 2.94 -0.60
N GLY A 120 -12.21 1.75 -0.10
CA GLY A 120 -12.55 0.61 -0.94
C GLY A 120 -11.37 -0.01 -1.71
N VAL A 121 -10.14 0.19 -1.23
CA VAL A 121 -8.91 -0.32 -1.84
C VAL A 121 -8.65 -1.76 -1.40
N ALA A 122 -8.30 -2.62 -2.35
CA ALA A 122 -7.84 -3.98 -2.08
C ALA A 122 -6.31 -4.02 -2.02
N LEU A 123 -5.72 -4.45 -0.89
CA LEU A 123 -4.32 -4.87 -0.88
C LEU A 123 -4.24 -6.30 -1.44
N VAL A 124 -3.67 -6.46 -2.63
CA VAL A 124 -3.79 -7.71 -3.40
C VAL A 124 -2.50 -8.52 -3.50
N GLY A 125 -1.41 -8.02 -2.94
CA GLY A 125 -0.12 -8.68 -3.02
C GLY A 125 1.00 -7.76 -2.60
N GLY A 126 2.22 -8.18 -2.84
CA GLY A 126 3.38 -7.46 -2.35
C GLY A 126 4.66 -8.26 -2.38
N ASN A 127 5.66 -7.70 -1.72
CA ASN A 127 6.98 -8.31 -1.55
C ASN A 127 7.45 -8.06 -0.10
N ILE A 128 8.13 -9.03 0.48
CA ILE A 128 8.85 -8.85 1.75
C ILE A 128 10.28 -9.28 1.53
N THR A 129 11.22 -8.44 1.93
CA THR A 129 12.63 -8.79 1.94
C THR A 129 13.31 -8.31 3.20
N ARG A 130 14.37 -9.00 3.62
CA ARG A 130 15.24 -8.53 4.70
C ARG A 130 16.22 -7.51 4.14
N SER A 131 16.51 -6.47 4.92
CA SER A 131 17.46 -5.43 4.55
C SER A 131 18.38 -5.09 5.72
N PRO A 132 19.70 -4.93 5.49
CA PRO A 132 20.61 -4.38 6.49
C PRO A 132 20.44 -2.86 6.66
N GLY A 133 19.66 -2.21 5.78
CA GLY A 133 19.39 -0.78 5.79
C GLY A 133 18.22 -0.36 6.69
N PRO A 134 17.78 0.91 6.59
CA PRO A 134 16.60 1.38 7.32
C PRO A 134 15.34 0.66 6.83
N LEU A 135 14.26 0.75 7.63
CA LEU A 135 12.95 0.29 7.20
C LEU A 135 12.49 1.08 5.97
N LEU A 136 12.19 0.35 4.90
CA LEU A 136 11.63 0.89 3.66
C LEU A 136 10.27 0.27 3.43
N LEU A 137 9.27 1.14 3.29
CA LEU A 137 7.90 0.81 2.99
C LEU A 137 7.58 1.41 1.63
N ASP A 138 7.09 0.61 0.71
CA ASP A 138 6.87 1.03 -0.65
C ASP A 138 5.53 0.49 -1.14
N LEU A 139 4.72 1.36 -1.75
CA LEU A 139 3.34 1.03 -2.08
C LEU A 139 3.04 1.51 -3.50
N ALA A 140 2.70 0.56 -4.36
CA ALA A 140 2.11 0.85 -5.65
C ALA A 140 0.58 0.81 -5.52
N ALA A 141 -0.10 1.79 -6.10
CA ALA A 141 -1.56 1.87 -6.10
C ALA A 141 -2.10 2.11 -7.51
N THR A 142 -3.27 1.53 -7.78
CA THR A 142 -4.02 1.81 -9.01
C THR A 142 -5.42 2.30 -8.70
N GLY A 143 -5.92 3.17 -9.56
CA GLY A 143 -7.28 3.68 -9.52
C GLY A 143 -7.89 3.75 -10.90
N SER A 144 -9.22 3.78 -10.98
CA SER A 144 -9.96 3.90 -12.22
C SER A 144 -10.40 5.35 -12.47
N VAL A 145 -10.26 5.81 -13.70
CA VAL A 145 -10.68 7.16 -14.11
C VAL A 145 -11.41 7.11 -15.44
N ARG A 146 -12.51 7.85 -15.57
CA ARG A 146 -13.20 7.94 -16.88
C ARG A 146 -12.32 8.73 -17.85
N PRO A 147 -12.20 8.36 -19.13
CA PRO A 147 -11.32 9.04 -20.08
C PRO A 147 -11.49 10.58 -20.13
N ARG A 148 -12.72 11.07 -20.03
CA ARG A 148 -13.04 12.52 -20.05
C ARG A 148 -12.90 13.22 -18.69
N ARG A 149 -12.44 12.52 -17.66
CA ARG A 149 -12.30 13.02 -16.28
C ARG A 149 -10.86 12.95 -15.77
N VAL A 150 -9.92 12.55 -16.62
CA VAL A 150 -8.50 12.59 -16.29
C VAL A 150 -8.12 14.04 -16.06
N LEU A 151 -7.67 14.34 -14.84
CA LEU A 151 -7.11 15.63 -14.49
C LEU A 151 -5.61 15.56 -14.73
N VAL A 152 -5.07 16.63 -15.32
CA VAL A 152 -3.62 16.80 -15.54
C VAL A 152 -3.20 18.15 -14.98
N ARG A 153 -1.90 18.28 -14.66
CA ARG A 153 -1.36 19.53 -14.10
C ARG A 153 -1.40 20.70 -15.10
N SER A 154 -1.45 20.40 -16.40
CA SER A 154 -1.60 21.38 -17.47
C SER A 154 -3.06 21.73 -17.75
N GLY A 155 -3.31 22.84 -18.45
CA GLY A 155 -4.66 23.21 -18.89
C GLY A 155 -5.39 24.23 -18.02
N ALA A 156 -4.74 24.73 -16.95
CA ALA A 156 -5.18 25.94 -16.28
C ALA A 156 -5.25 27.11 -17.27
N ARG A 157 -6.28 27.96 -17.15
CA ARG A 157 -6.48 29.16 -17.98
C ARG A 157 -6.50 30.39 -17.06
N PRO A 158 -6.03 31.55 -17.55
CA PRO A 158 -6.33 32.83 -16.89
C PRO A 158 -7.84 32.95 -16.67
N GLY A 159 -8.21 33.48 -15.50
CA GLY A 159 -9.62 33.67 -15.11
C GLY A 159 -10.33 34.65 -16.04
#